data_AF-A0A9K3LIT2-F1
#
_entry.id   AF-A0A9K3LIT2-F1
#
_cell.length_a   1.000
_cell.length_b   1.000
_cell.length_c   1.000
_cell.angle_alpha   90.00
_cell.angle_beta   90.00
_cell.angle_gamma   90.00
#
_symmetry.space_group_name_H-M   'P 1'
#
loop_
_entity.id
_entity.type
_entity.pdbx_description
1 polymer ?
#
loop_
_entity_poly.entity_id
_entity_poly.type
_entity_poly.pdbx_seq_one_letter_code
_entity_poly.pdbx_strand_id
1 'polypeptide(L)'
;MTRSLVYVGWFFLFSFLSPTTLPVVTSFSANIQLATTFRGRVFLRHRCSSHCRPLLSIYSSIDDDSVETQSTALSSHPPLSRNEAIRKLSVALLSSAAVSMSSSPVRAFDKTFPTELAEGDKQSGTITLGQRSNSLQRKQAAEQARAQMNQNLVEFNVQNDLLPSVAWGLALWLLSGSRSNPLATPLANVIYDPKEEKWLQDRNAGLFASPPVPFLLLLGVVFVCLGTVTQFLLLQLAEGDSGVCGQLAGVALIGGGFFEIGRIASGEKRMTRDELDRAVELKKEFDEFASKRLILGGNCHRSDVVKAFRRFNPKYRQAESEQYPLTDLEIEKLLRAWNQRENDGKADMTSSGFYYGIQINKDADVFV
;
A
#
# COMPACT_ATOMS: atom_id res chain seq x y z
N MET A 1 -9.66 -19.07 12.95
CA MET A 1 -10.99 -19.25 12.30
C MET A 1 -11.63 -17.94 11.79
N THR A 2 -10.87 -16.87 11.54
CA THR A 2 -11.38 -15.52 11.20
C THR A 2 -11.08 -15.04 9.76
N ARG A 3 -10.54 -15.91 8.89
CA ARG A 3 -10.14 -15.53 7.52
C ARG A 3 -11.24 -15.65 6.45
N SER A 4 -12.36 -16.32 6.73
CA SER A 4 -13.41 -16.58 5.72
C SER A 4 -14.52 -15.52 5.61
N LEU A 5 -14.59 -14.55 6.53
CA LEU A 5 -15.65 -13.52 6.51
C LEU A 5 -15.36 -12.34 5.57
N VAL A 6 -14.12 -12.17 5.10
CA VAL A 6 -13.75 -11.03 4.23
C VAL A 6 -14.24 -11.22 2.79
N TYR A 7 -14.40 -12.46 2.32
CA TYR A 7 -14.82 -12.74 0.94
C TYR A 7 -16.34 -12.62 0.70
N VAL A 8 -17.17 -12.82 1.73
CA VAL A 8 -18.64 -12.78 1.57
C VAL A 8 -19.18 -11.34 1.54
N GLY A 9 -18.47 -10.39 2.16
CA GLY A 9 -18.87 -8.97 2.17
C GLY A 9 -18.78 -8.27 0.81
N TRP A 10 -17.88 -8.71 -0.08
CA TRP A 10 -17.70 -8.10 -1.41
C TRP A 10 -18.79 -8.48 -2.41
N PHE A 11 -19.41 -9.64 -2.26
CA PHE A 11 -20.49 -10.08 -3.16
C PHE A 11 -21.83 -9.40 -2.86
N PHE A 12 -22.08 -9.03 -1.60
CA PHE A 12 -23.34 -8.39 -1.20
C PHE A 12 -23.44 -6.90 -1.55
N LEU A 13 -22.32 -6.20 -1.74
CA LEU A 13 -22.33 -4.78 -2.09
C LEU A 13 -22.77 -4.52 -3.56
N PHE A 14 -22.74 -5.54 -4.42
CA PHE A 14 -23.17 -5.42 -5.82
C PHE A 14 -24.65 -5.76 -6.05
N SER A 15 -25.34 -6.38 -5.09
CA SER A 15 -26.72 -6.85 -5.26
C SER A 15 -27.81 -5.88 -4.80
N PHE A 16 -27.45 -4.70 -4.29
CA PHE A 16 -28.42 -3.70 -3.78
C PHE A 16 -28.63 -2.47 -4.68
N LEU A 17 -28.08 -2.46 -5.90
CA LEU A 17 -28.43 -1.44 -6.89
C LEU A 17 -29.73 -1.84 -7.62
N SER A 18 -30.84 -1.24 -7.18
CA SER A 18 -32.17 -1.39 -7.77
C SER A 18 -32.14 -1.05 -9.29
N PRO A 19 -32.78 -1.84 -10.16
CA PRO A 19 -32.67 -1.70 -11.62
C PRO A 19 -33.52 -0.56 -12.23
N THR A 20 -34.05 0.38 -11.44
CA THR A 20 -35.11 1.29 -11.88
C THR A 20 -34.69 2.71 -12.25
N THR A 21 -33.41 3.05 -12.25
CA THR A 21 -32.95 4.35 -12.75
C THR A 21 -31.63 4.21 -13.53
N LEU A 22 -31.72 4.40 -14.86
CA LEU A 22 -30.70 4.87 -15.83
C LEU A 22 -30.40 3.93 -17.01
N PRO A 23 -30.53 4.41 -18.27
CA PRO A 23 -30.03 3.74 -19.48
C PRO A 23 -28.51 3.84 -19.69
N VAL A 24 -27.73 4.25 -18.67
CA VAL A 24 -26.27 4.52 -18.78
C VAL A 24 -25.42 3.29 -18.43
N VAL A 25 -26.01 2.24 -17.84
CA VAL A 25 -25.27 1.04 -17.38
C VAL A 25 -24.81 0.13 -18.53
N THR A 26 -25.39 0.24 -19.72
CA THR A 26 -25.00 -0.60 -20.87
C THR A 26 -23.60 -0.27 -21.41
N SER A 27 -23.11 0.96 -21.25
CA SER A 27 -21.72 1.32 -21.61
C SER A 27 -20.68 0.91 -20.55
N PHE A 28 -21.10 0.64 -19.31
CA PHE A 28 -20.18 0.22 -18.25
C PHE A 28 -19.86 -1.28 -18.31
N SER A 29 -20.81 -2.11 -18.74
CA SER A 29 -20.58 -3.55 -18.96
C SER A 29 -19.60 -3.82 -20.10
N ALA A 30 -19.59 -3.00 -21.15
CA ALA A 30 -18.66 -3.13 -22.28
C ALA A 30 -17.20 -2.81 -21.91
N ASN A 31 -16.96 -1.85 -21.01
CA ASN A 31 -15.61 -1.52 -20.54
C ASN A 31 -15.06 -2.51 -19.50
N ILE A 32 -15.93 -3.13 -18.67
CA ILE A 32 -15.51 -4.20 -17.75
C ILE A 32 -15.24 -5.50 -18.51
N GLN A 33 -16.00 -5.79 -19.59
CA GLN A 33 -15.69 -6.92 -20.46
C GLN A 33 -14.31 -6.79 -21.11
N LEU A 34 -13.88 -5.58 -21.50
CA LEU A 34 -12.54 -5.34 -22.03
C LEU A 34 -11.40 -5.60 -21.01
N ALA A 35 -11.69 -5.44 -19.72
CA ALA A 35 -10.73 -5.78 -18.65
C ALA A 35 -10.70 -7.29 -18.33
N THR A 36 -11.79 -8.02 -18.57
CA THR A 36 -11.89 -9.47 -18.29
C THR A 36 -11.48 -10.39 -19.45
N THR A 37 -11.36 -9.89 -20.68
CA THR A 37 -10.84 -10.66 -21.84
C THR A 37 -9.34 -10.47 -22.10
N PHE A 38 -8.58 -9.91 -21.16
CA PHE A 38 -7.11 -10.01 -21.19
C PHE A 38 -6.64 -11.36 -20.63
N ARG A 39 -7.16 -12.45 -21.20
CA ARG A 39 -6.71 -13.83 -20.98
C ARG A 39 -5.59 -14.16 -21.98
N GLY A 40 -4.54 -13.35 -21.96
CA GLY A 40 -3.32 -13.54 -22.74
C GLY A 40 -2.15 -13.82 -21.80
N ARG A 41 -1.43 -14.92 -22.03
CA ARG A 41 -0.19 -15.28 -21.34
C ARG A 41 0.82 -14.15 -21.45
N VAL A 42 0.80 -13.22 -20.52
CA VAL A 42 1.91 -12.30 -20.29
C VAL A 42 2.77 -12.95 -19.21
N PHE A 43 3.76 -13.70 -19.68
CA PHE A 43 4.89 -14.13 -18.86
C PHE A 43 5.73 -12.88 -18.57
N LEU A 44 5.25 -12.01 -17.66
CA LEU A 44 6.05 -10.93 -17.10
C LEU A 44 7.09 -11.57 -16.19
N ARG A 45 8.19 -12.00 -16.80
CA ARG A 45 9.47 -12.22 -16.14
C ARG A 45 10.00 -10.85 -15.75
N HIS A 46 9.35 -10.19 -14.80
CA HIS A 46 9.95 -9.08 -14.09
C HIS A 46 11.16 -9.66 -13.36
N ARG A 47 12.36 -9.38 -13.89
CA ARG A 47 13.56 -9.29 -13.06
C ARG A 47 13.20 -8.33 -11.95
N CYS A 48 12.88 -8.89 -10.79
CA CYS A 48 12.78 -8.16 -9.55
C CYS A 48 14.20 -7.64 -9.30
N SER A 49 14.41 -6.36 -9.64
CA SER A 49 15.62 -5.64 -9.31
C SER A 49 15.81 -5.70 -7.79
N SER A 50 17.06 -5.74 -7.37
CA SER A 50 17.62 -6.07 -6.06
C SER A 50 17.26 -5.09 -4.91
N HIS A 51 16.05 -4.54 -4.88
CA HIS A 51 15.58 -3.56 -3.90
C HIS A 51 14.37 -3.99 -3.05
N CYS A 52 13.86 -5.20 -3.20
CA CYS A 52 12.97 -5.80 -2.19
C CYS A 52 13.81 -6.34 -1.00
N ARG A 53 14.35 -5.44 -0.16
CA ARG A 53 15.06 -5.78 1.09
C ARG A 53 14.32 -5.39 2.40
N PRO A 54 12.98 -5.37 2.54
CA PRO A 54 12.39 -4.98 3.82
C PRO A 54 12.62 -6.02 4.93
N LEU A 55 12.57 -7.32 4.63
CA LEU A 55 12.66 -8.35 5.69
C LEU A 55 14.09 -8.71 6.11
N LEU A 56 15.06 -8.66 5.20
CA LEU A 56 16.48 -8.84 5.56
C LEU A 56 16.99 -7.63 6.36
N SER A 57 16.47 -6.43 6.09
CA SER A 57 16.79 -5.22 6.86
C SER A 57 16.35 -5.34 8.32
N ILE A 58 15.25 -6.05 8.62
CA ILE A 58 14.77 -6.23 10.01
C ILE A 58 15.78 -7.06 10.80
N TYR A 59 16.31 -8.14 10.22
CA TYR A 59 17.28 -8.98 10.92
C TYR A 59 18.63 -8.28 11.11
N SER A 60 19.06 -7.47 10.14
CA SER A 60 20.27 -6.66 10.27
C SER A 60 20.09 -5.48 11.23
N SER A 61 18.90 -4.85 11.30
CA SER A 61 18.65 -3.75 12.25
C SER A 61 18.54 -4.21 13.69
N ILE A 62 18.25 -5.50 13.93
CA ILE A 62 18.27 -6.08 15.29
C ILE A 62 19.71 -6.22 15.83
N ASP A 63 20.74 -6.24 14.97
CA ASP A 63 22.14 -6.38 15.43
C ASP A 63 22.77 -5.08 15.95
N ASP A 64 22.23 -3.90 15.61
CA ASP A 64 22.79 -2.62 16.10
C ASP A 64 22.41 -2.32 17.56
N ASP A 65 21.42 -3.02 18.13
CA ASP A 65 21.05 -2.94 19.55
C ASP A 65 21.70 -4.09 20.34
N SER A 66 23.03 -4.18 20.31
CA SER A 66 23.75 -5.01 21.27
C SER A 66 23.40 -4.54 22.69
N VAL A 67 22.85 -5.47 23.47
CA VAL A 67 22.37 -5.31 24.84
C VAL A 67 23.56 -5.00 25.76
N GLU A 68 23.97 -3.74 25.78
CA GLU A 68 24.57 -3.17 26.98
C GLU A 68 23.42 -2.87 27.93
N THR A 69 23.43 -3.50 29.10
CA THR A 69 22.50 -3.19 30.19
C THR A 69 22.88 -1.83 30.78
N GLN A 70 22.68 -0.75 30.02
CA GLN A 70 22.78 0.62 30.52
C GLN A 70 21.43 1.03 31.10
N SER A 71 21.29 0.80 32.40
CA SER A 71 20.49 1.68 33.25
C SER A 71 21.17 3.05 33.30
N THR A 72 20.95 3.91 32.30
CA THR A 72 21.27 5.35 32.41
C THR A 72 20.54 6.18 31.34
N ALA A 73 19.78 7.14 31.84
CA ALA A 73 19.34 8.36 31.16
C ALA A 73 18.66 8.18 29.80
N LEU A 74 17.36 7.90 29.87
CA LEU A 74 16.37 8.34 28.89
C LEU A 74 16.70 9.79 28.48
N SER A 75 17.27 9.96 27.27
CA SER A 75 17.39 11.26 26.63
C SER A 75 15.97 11.83 26.55
N SER A 76 15.68 12.77 27.44
CA SER A 76 14.47 13.57 27.43
C SER A 76 14.55 14.47 26.20
N HIS A 77 14.23 13.93 25.03
CA HIS A 77 13.75 14.79 23.96
C HIS A 77 12.53 15.52 24.53
N PRO A 78 12.57 16.86 24.64
CA PRO A 78 11.44 17.61 25.16
C PRO A 78 10.21 17.22 24.33
N PRO A 79 9.03 17.06 24.97
CA PRO A 79 7.81 16.75 24.25
C PRO A 79 7.69 17.74 23.09
N LEU A 80 7.78 17.19 21.87
CA LEU A 80 7.71 17.95 20.63
C LEU A 80 6.51 18.87 20.76
N SER A 81 6.77 20.19 20.79
CA SER A 81 5.73 21.15 21.14
C SER A 81 4.54 20.92 20.22
N ARG A 82 3.32 20.92 20.79
CA ARG A 82 2.07 20.69 20.06
C ARG A 82 2.00 21.49 18.74
N ASN A 83 2.60 22.68 18.73
CA ASN A 83 2.69 23.57 17.58
C ASN A 83 3.62 23.07 16.46
N GLU A 84 4.70 22.36 16.79
CA GLU A 84 5.61 21.78 15.80
C GLU A 84 5.04 20.50 15.17
N ALA A 85 4.30 19.70 15.94
CA ALA A 85 3.54 18.57 15.41
C ALA A 85 2.44 19.02 14.43
N ILE A 86 1.71 20.10 14.77
CA ILE A 86 0.71 20.72 13.89
C ILE A 86 1.36 21.23 12.59
N ARG A 87 2.53 21.90 12.68
CA ARG A 87 3.26 22.36 11.49
C ARG A 87 3.72 21.22 10.58
N LYS A 88 4.22 20.11 11.15
CA LYS A 88 4.63 18.93 10.38
C LYS A 88 3.43 18.24 9.70
N LEU A 89 2.26 18.21 10.35
CA LEU A 89 1.01 17.71 9.75
C LEU A 89 0.55 18.57 8.55
N SER A 90 0.63 19.90 8.64
CA SER A 90 0.26 20.79 7.53
C SER A 90 1.15 20.63 6.29
N VAL A 91 2.44 20.31 6.45
CA VAL A 91 3.38 20.13 5.33
C VAL A 91 3.23 18.74 4.67
N ALA A 92 2.94 17.69 5.45
CA ALA A 92 2.71 16.35 4.93
C ALA A 92 1.41 16.21 4.10
N LEU A 93 0.36 16.98 4.46
CA LEU A 93 -0.90 17.02 3.71
C LEU A 93 -0.76 17.69 2.33
N LEU A 94 0.13 18.67 2.20
CA LEU A 94 0.34 19.40 0.93
C LEU A 94 1.22 18.64 -0.08
N SER A 95 2.03 17.68 0.36
CA SER A 95 3.01 16.99 -0.50
C SER A 95 2.50 15.70 -1.15
N SER A 96 1.33 15.20 -0.75
CA SER A 96 0.73 13.97 -1.31
C SER A 96 -0.10 14.18 -2.59
N ALA A 97 -0.22 15.43 -3.07
CA ALA A 97 -1.02 15.77 -4.25
C ALA A 97 -0.21 15.83 -5.56
N ALA A 98 1.09 15.50 -5.53
CA ALA A 98 2.01 15.71 -6.65
C ALA A 98 2.32 14.46 -7.50
N VAL A 99 1.50 13.42 -7.46
CA VAL A 99 1.48 12.41 -8.54
C VAL A 99 0.38 12.82 -9.53
N SER A 100 0.56 13.99 -10.11
CA SER A 100 -0.16 14.38 -11.32
C SER A 100 0.37 13.50 -12.45
N MET A 101 -0.31 12.40 -12.74
CA MET A 101 -0.32 11.92 -14.12
C MET A 101 -0.86 13.09 -14.94
N SER A 102 0.01 13.73 -15.71
CA SER A 102 -0.38 14.72 -16.70
C SER A 102 -1.20 14.00 -17.78
N SER A 103 -2.46 13.69 -17.49
CA SER A 103 -3.45 13.53 -18.53
C SER A 103 -3.75 14.94 -19.02
N SER A 104 -2.84 15.47 -19.85
CA SER A 104 -3.27 16.41 -20.88
C SER A 104 -4.49 15.75 -21.51
N PRO A 105 -5.69 16.35 -21.50
CA PRO A 105 -6.76 15.81 -22.32
C PRO A 105 -6.21 15.85 -23.75
N VAL A 106 -5.87 14.67 -24.27
CA VAL A 106 -5.42 14.48 -25.63
C VAL A 106 -6.64 14.73 -26.50
N ARG A 107 -7.00 16.00 -26.68
CA ARG A 107 -7.73 16.51 -27.85
C ARG A 107 -6.77 16.57 -29.05
N ALA A 108 -5.89 15.57 -29.20
CA ALA A 108 -4.92 15.52 -30.31
C ALA A 108 -5.52 14.95 -31.61
N PHE A 109 -6.81 14.62 -31.60
CA PHE A 109 -7.53 14.17 -32.80
C PHE A 109 -8.88 14.87 -32.99
N ASP A 110 -9.01 16.13 -32.59
CA ASP A 110 -9.90 17.03 -33.35
C ASP A 110 -9.12 17.57 -34.56
N LYS A 111 -8.62 16.63 -35.37
CA LYS A 111 -8.18 16.90 -36.73
C LYS A 111 -9.42 16.94 -37.59
N THR A 112 -10.28 17.93 -37.34
CA THR A 112 -10.89 18.65 -38.46
C THR A 112 -9.73 19.35 -39.16
N PHE A 113 -9.00 18.57 -39.97
CA PHE A 113 -8.20 19.14 -41.04
C PHE A 113 -9.14 20.08 -41.78
N PRO A 114 -8.78 21.35 -42.02
CA PRO A 114 -9.49 22.11 -43.03
C PRO A 114 -9.23 21.36 -44.34
N THR A 115 -10.22 20.59 -44.79
CA THR A 115 -10.26 19.97 -46.11
C THR A 115 -10.47 21.05 -47.17
N GLU A 116 -9.71 22.15 -47.14
CA GLU A 116 -9.76 23.19 -48.17
C GLU A 116 -8.37 23.80 -48.36
N LEU A 117 -7.45 22.97 -48.85
CA LEU A 117 -6.44 23.39 -49.83
C LEU A 117 -6.84 22.74 -51.17
N ALA A 118 -8.05 23.05 -51.63
CA ALA A 118 -8.38 23.00 -53.05
C ALA A 118 -8.08 24.39 -53.60
N GLU A 119 -6.83 24.56 -54.05
CA GLU A 119 -6.46 25.72 -54.85
C GLU A 119 -7.21 25.63 -56.18
N GLY A 120 -8.15 26.55 -56.38
CA GLY A 120 -8.69 26.87 -57.69
C GLY A 120 -10.17 26.54 -57.89
N ASP A 121 -11.05 27.37 -57.34
CA ASP A 121 -11.92 28.10 -58.26
C ASP A 121 -12.39 29.45 -57.69
N LYS A 122 -12.35 30.47 -58.54
CA LYS A 122 -12.67 31.85 -58.21
C LYS A 122 -14.17 32.08 -58.32
N GLN A 123 -14.97 31.67 -57.33
CA GLN A 123 -16.34 32.19 -57.19
C GLN A 123 -16.69 32.51 -55.73
N SER A 124 -16.62 33.83 -55.48
CA SER A 124 -17.34 34.64 -54.51
C SER A 124 -18.32 33.97 -53.55
N GLY A 125 -17.96 34.07 -52.27
CA GLY A 125 -18.85 34.58 -51.22
C GLY A 125 -19.68 33.53 -50.50
N THR A 126 -19.72 33.63 -49.17
CA THR A 126 -20.67 32.95 -48.26
C THR A 126 -20.21 31.65 -47.57
N ILE A 127 -18.97 31.60 -47.05
CA ILE A 127 -18.55 30.51 -46.12
C ILE A 127 -18.18 31.03 -44.70
N THR A 128 -18.15 32.34 -44.47
CA THR A 128 -17.74 32.93 -43.17
C THR A 128 -18.82 32.94 -42.07
N LEU A 129 -20.06 32.51 -42.35
CA LEU A 129 -21.15 32.53 -41.35
C LEU A 129 -21.13 31.32 -40.41
N GLY A 130 -20.74 30.13 -40.88
CA GLY A 130 -20.77 28.89 -40.10
C GLY A 130 -19.68 28.76 -39.04
N GLN A 131 -18.53 29.43 -39.22
CA GLN A 131 -17.47 29.44 -38.20
C GLN A 131 -17.84 30.30 -36.98
N ARG A 132 -18.61 31.38 -37.17
CA ARG A 132 -19.05 32.25 -36.06
C ARG A 132 -20.09 31.58 -35.17
N SER A 133 -21.02 30.79 -35.74
CA SER A 133 -22.06 30.11 -34.95
C SER A 133 -21.45 29.10 -33.96
N ASN A 134 -20.46 28.30 -34.39
CA ASN A 134 -19.79 27.33 -33.53
C ASN A 134 -19.01 27.99 -32.39
N SER A 135 -18.39 29.14 -32.64
CA SER A 135 -17.68 29.90 -31.60
C SER A 135 -18.62 30.45 -30.51
N LEU A 136 -19.80 30.94 -30.91
CA LEU A 136 -20.82 31.45 -29.98
C LEU A 136 -21.46 30.31 -29.19
N GLN A 137 -21.73 29.16 -29.83
CA GLN A 137 -22.27 27.99 -29.14
C GLN A 137 -21.28 27.46 -28.08
N ARG A 138 -19.98 27.42 -28.39
CA ARG A 138 -18.94 27.06 -27.41
C ARG A 138 -18.89 28.05 -26.25
N LYS A 139 -19.04 29.35 -26.53
CA LYS A 139 -19.06 30.39 -25.48
C LYS A 139 -20.29 30.25 -24.57
N GLN A 140 -21.48 30.04 -25.14
CA GLN A 140 -22.71 29.82 -24.38
C GLN A 140 -22.63 28.52 -23.55
N ALA A 141 -22.12 27.43 -24.12
CA ALA A 141 -21.91 26.18 -23.39
C ALA A 141 -20.94 26.36 -22.21
N ALA A 142 -19.85 27.12 -22.41
CA ALA A 142 -18.90 27.43 -21.35
C ALA A 142 -19.51 28.32 -20.25
N GLU A 143 -20.37 29.28 -20.60
CA GLU A 143 -21.09 30.12 -19.64
C GLU A 143 -22.13 29.31 -18.85
N GLN A 144 -22.87 28.42 -19.52
CA GLN A 144 -23.80 27.50 -18.87
C GLN A 144 -23.07 26.53 -17.92
N ALA A 145 -21.95 25.95 -18.35
CA ALA A 145 -21.13 25.09 -17.50
C ALA A 145 -20.62 25.83 -16.26
N ARG A 146 -20.18 27.10 -16.42
CA ARG A 146 -19.78 27.94 -15.27
C ARG A 146 -20.94 28.24 -14.32
N ALA A 147 -22.14 28.52 -14.85
CA ALA A 147 -23.32 28.77 -14.02
C ALA A 147 -23.72 27.51 -13.24
N GLN A 148 -23.71 26.34 -13.90
CA GLN A 148 -23.95 25.05 -13.26
C GLN A 148 -22.88 24.73 -12.21
N MET A 149 -21.61 25.00 -12.51
CA MET A 149 -20.52 24.84 -11.55
C MET A 149 -20.76 25.68 -10.30
N ASN A 150 -21.09 26.97 -10.46
CA ASN A 150 -21.37 27.84 -9.32
C ASN A 150 -22.59 27.36 -8.51
N GLN A 151 -23.63 26.84 -9.17
CA GLN A 151 -24.77 26.25 -8.48
C GLN A 151 -24.36 25.00 -7.69
N ASN A 152 -23.65 24.06 -8.30
CA ASN A 152 -23.19 22.83 -7.66
C ASN A 152 -22.19 23.08 -6.51
N LEU A 153 -21.38 24.14 -6.59
CA LEU A 153 -20.46 24.53 -5.51
C LEU A 153 -21.19 25.10 -4.29
N VAL A 154 -22.34 25.75 -4.49
CA VAL A 154 -23.13 26.37 -3.41
C VAL A 154 -24.13 25.37 -2.82
N GLU A 155 -24.74 24.54 -3.67
CA GLU A 155 -25.71 23.52 -3.26
C GLU A 155 -25.03 22.16 -3.12
N PHE A 156 -24.21 21.99 -2.08
CA PHE A 156 -23.70 20.66 -1.75
C PHE A 156 -24.87 19.72 -1.45
N ASN A 157 -25.15 18.81 -2.37
CA ASN A 157 -26.26 17.89 -2.22
C ASN A 157 -25.77 16.65 -1.49
N VAL A 158 -26.09 16.57 -0.20
CA VAL A 158 -25.69 15.45 0.66
C VAL A 158 -26.06 14.09 0.05
N GLN A 159 -27.15 13.97 -0.73
CA GLN A 159 -27.50 12.68 -1.34
C GLN A 159 -26.58 12.30 -2.51
N ASN A 160 -26.19 13.27 -3.35
CA ASN A 160 -25.43 13.00 -4.58
C ASN A 160 -23.91 13.06 -4.35
N ASP A 161 -23.45 13.93 -3.46
CA ASP A 161 -22.02 14.20 -3.27
C ASP A 161 -21.40 13.41 -2.11
N LEU A 162 -22.22 12.87 -1.19
CA LEU A 162 -21.70 12.07 -0.06
C LEU A 162 -21.09 10.76 -0.53
N LEU A 163 -21.73 10.05 -1.48
CA LEU A 163 -21.23 8.76 -1.94
C LEU A 163 -19.86 8.89 -2.65
N PRO A 164 -19.67 9.82 -3.61
CA PRO A 164 -18.35 10.11 -4.18
C PRO A 164 -17.34 10.57 -3.12
N SER A 165 -17.74 11.40 -2.15
CA SER A 165 -16.86 11.85 -1.08
C SER A 165 -16.36 10.69 -0.20
N VAL A 166 -17.26 9.78 0.17
CA VAL A 166 -16.91 8.57 0.92
C VAL A 166 -16.00 7.66 0.08
N ALA A 167 -16.28 7.50 -1.21
CA ALA A 167 -15.44 6.73 -2.12
C ALA A 167 -14.02 7.32 -2.21
N TRP A 168 -13.88 8.63 -2.34
CA TRP A 168 -12.59 9.32 -2.28
C TRP A 168 -11.89 9.15 -0.93
N GLY A 169 -12.63 9.29 0.17
CA GLY A 169 -12.08 9.09 1.51
C GLY A 169 -11.52 7.67 1.71
N LEU A 170 -12.26 6.66 1.25
CA LEU A 170 -11.82 5.27 1.27
C LEU A 170 -10.64 5.02 0.32
N ALA A 171 -10.65 5.62 -0.87
CA ALA A 171 -9.53 5.54 -1.81
C ALA A 171 -8.26 6.12 -1.19
N LEU A 172 -8.33 7.31 -0.59
CA LEU A 172 -7.23 7.95 0.11
C LEU A 172 -6.76 7.14 1.32
N TRP A 173 -7.69 6.54 2.08
CA TRP A 173 -7.37 5.65 3.19
C TRP A 173 -6.53 4.44 2.73
N LEU A 174 -6.94 3.78 1.64
CA LEU A 174 -6.23 2.63 1.08
C LEU A 174 -4.89 3.05 0.45
N LEU A 175 -4.86 4.15 -0.30
CA LEU A 175 -3.65 4.68 -0.91
C LEU A 175 -2.62 5.09 0.15
N SER A 176 -3.04 5.70 1.26
CA SER A 176 -2.16 6.04 2.38
C SER A 176 -1.72 4.84 3.23
N GLY A 177 -2.35 3.68 3.03
CA GLY A 177 -2.06 2.44 3.73
C GLY A 177 -2.96 2.24 4.94
N SER A 178 -3.83 1.23 4.90
CA SER A 178 -4.85 1.03 5.93
C SER A 178 -4.24 0.76 7.32
N ARG A 179 -3.05 0.16 7.36
CA ARG A 179 -2.33 -0.22 8.58
C ARG A 179 -1.19 0.74 8.94
N SER A 180 -0.52 1.28 7.94
CA SER A 180 0.69 2.10 8.06
C SER A 180 0.44 3.59 7.78
N ASN A 181 -0.81 4.04 7.93
CA ASN A 181 -1.21 5.40 7.60
C ASN A 181 -0.33 6.47 8.29
N PRO A 182 0.33 7.35 7.52
CA PRO A 182 1.21 8.38 8.08
C PRO A 182 0.47 9.42 8.93
N LEU A 183 -0.84 9.57 8.77
CA LEU A 183 -1.66 10.50 9.56
C LEU A 183 -2.13 9.88 10.89
N ALA A 184 -2.22 8.55 10.98
CA ALA A 184 -2.80 7.89 12.14
C ALA A 184 -1.96 8.11 13.41
N THR A 185 -0.66 7.86 13.36
CA THR A 185 0.22 8.02 14.54
C THR A 185 0.30 9.47 15.06
N PRO A 186 0.55 10.51 14.22
CA PRO A 186 0.58 11.88 14.73
C PRO A 186 -0.78 12.35 15.25
N LEU A 187 -1.89 11.94 14.63
CA LEU A 187 -3.22 12.27 15.14
C LEU A 187 -3.49 11.58 16.48
N ALA A 188 -3.08 10.32 16.63
CA ALA A 188 -3.20 9.59 17.89
C ALA A 188 -2.40 10.26 19.02
N ASN A 189 -1.17 10.69 18.75
CA ASN A 189 -0.32 11.39 19.72
C ASN A 189 -0.89 12.75 20.17
N VAL A 190 -1.80 13.36 19.41
CA VAL A 190 -2.49 14.60 19.81
C VAL A 190 -3.65 14.32 20.76
N ILE A 191 -4.28 13.15 20.65
CA ILE A 191 -5.54 12.82 21.32
C ILE A 191 -5.32 11.97 22.57
N TYR A 192 -4.36 11.05 22.52
CA TYR A 192 -4.06 10.08 23.58
C TYR A 192 -2.68 10.36 24.17
N ASP A 193 -2.50 10.04 25.46
CA ASP A 193 -1.19 10.10 26.08
C ASP A 193 -0.34 8.87 25.66
N PRO A 194 0.82 9.06 25.01
CA PRO A 194 1.72 7.96 24.66
C PRO A 194 2.18 7.13 25.87
N LYS A 195 2.15 7.65 27.10
CA LYS A 195 2.62 6.93 28.29
C LYS A 195 1.60 5.92 28.81
N GLU A 196 0.32 6.15 28.61
CA GLU A 196 -0.76 5.29 29.12
C GLU A 196 -1.14 4.20 28.11
N GLU A 197 -1.05 4.51 26.81
CA GLU A 197 -1.59 3.66 25.75
C GLU A 197 -0.53 2.77 25.08
N LYS A 198 -0.53 1.47 25.40
CA LYS A 198 0.44 0.48 24.85
C LYS A 198 0.45 0.44 23.31
N TRP A 199 -0.73 0.45 22.67
CA TRP A 199 -0.82 0.40 21.20
C TRP A 199 -0.19 1.63 20.54
N LEU A 200 -0.22 2.79 21.20
CA LEU A 200 0.38 4.02 20.71
C LEU A 200 1.90 3.99 20.86
N GLN A 201 2.41 3.45 21.98
CA GLN A 201 3.84 3.20 22.18
C GLN A 201 4.40 2.30 21.08
N ASP A 202 3.72 1.19 20.80
CA ASP A 202 4.13 0.26 19.76
C ASP A 202 4.16 0.95 18.37
N ARG A 203 3.16 1.77 18.04
CA ARG A 203 3.15 2.53 16.77
C ARG A 203 4.23 3.61 16.70
N ASN A 204 4.53 4.27 17.81
CA ASN A 204 5.63 5.23 17.92
C ASN A 204 7.00 4.55 17.78
N ALA A 205 7.12 3.30 18.23
CA ALA A 205 8.29 2.45 17.99
C ALA A 205 8.35 1.86 16.57
N GLY A 206 7.41 2.22 15.68
CA GLY A 206 7.35 1.72 14.31
C GLY A 206 6.72 0.33 14.17
N LEU A 207 6.22 -0.26 15.25
CA LEU A 207 5.54 -1.56 15.26
C LEU A 207 4.07 -1.43 14.83
N PHE A 208 3.48 -2.54 14.42
CA PHE A 208 2.05 -2.62 14.19
C PHE A 208 1.32 -2.91 15.49
N ALA A 209 0.42 -2.02 15.88
CA ALA A 209 -0.58 -2.27 16.90
C ALA A 209 -1.95 -1.81 16.39
N SER A 210 -2.98 -2.61 16.68
CA SER A 210 -4.34 -2.29 16.28
C SER A 210 -4.84 -1.10 17.11
N PRO A 211 -5.24 0.01 16.47
CA PRO A 211 -5.84 1.13 17.19
C PRO A 211 -7.21 0.73 17.76
N PRO A 212 -7.67 1.40 18.83
CA PRO A 212 -8.99 1.18 19.39
C PRO A 212 -10.09 1.65 18.41
N VAL A 213 -11.26 0.99 18.46
CA VAL A 213 -12.38 1.25 17.54
C VAL A 213 -12.82 2.73 17.52
N PRO A 214 -12.92 3.45 18.66
CA PRO A 214 -13.25 4.88 18.64
C PRO A 214 -12.27 5.71 17.82
N PHE A 215 -10.96 5.40 17.88
CA PHE A 215 -9.96 6.09 17.06
C PHE A 215 -10.12 5.76 15.57
N LEU A 216 -10.45 4.52 15.23
CA LEU A 216 -10.75 4.14 13.84
C LEU A 216 -11.96 4.89 13.26
N LEU A 217 -13.00 5.10 14.06
CA LEU A 217 -14.17 5.89 13.66
C LEU A 217 -13.80 7.35 13.43
N LEU A 218 -13.03 7.95 14.35
CA LEU A 218 -12.54 9.32 14.18
C LEU A 218 -11.69 9.46 12.91
N LEU A 219 -10.80 8.50 12.68
CA LEU A 219 -9.96 8.48 11.49
C LEU A 219 -10.80 8.33 10.22
N GLY A 220 -11.85 7.49 10.25
CA GLY A 220 -12.85 7.41 9.20
C GLY A 220 -13.50 8.76 8.88
N VAL A 221 -13.92 9.52 9.90
CA VAL A 221 -14.46 10.87 9.73
C VAL A 221 -13.44 11.80 9.07
N VAL A 222 -12.18 11.78 9.52
CA VAL A 222 -11.10 12.59 8.93
C VAL A 222 -10.93 12.26 7.44
N PHE A 223 -10.92 10.97 7.07
CA PHE A 223 -10.79 10.56 5.68
C PHE A 223 -12.02 10.90 4.83
N VAL A 224 -13.23 10.85 5.39
CA VAL A 224 -14.44 11.36 4.70
C VAL A 224 -14.32 12.87 4.46
N CYS A 225 -13.87 13.66 5.44
CA CYS A 225 -13.64 15.08 5.25
C CYS A 225 -12.59 15.35 4.15
N LEU A 226 -11.48 14.62 4.15
CA LEU A 226 -10.47 14.70 3.08
C LEU A 226 -11.08 14.30 1.73
N GLY A 227 -11.89 13.25 1.70
CA GLY A 227 -12.62 12.82 0.51
C GLY A 227 -13.58 13.88 -0.03
N THR A 228 -14.30 14.60 0.84
CA THR A 228 -15.16 15.73 0.46
C THR A 228 -14.35 16.89 -0.12
N VAL A 229 -13.18 17.21 0.47
CA VAL A 229 -12.28 18.23 -0.09
C VAL A 229 -11.76 17.80 -1.46
N THR A 230 -11.35 16.54 -1.62
CA THR A 230 -10.91 16.00 -2.91
C THR A 230 -12.02 16.01 -3.95
N GLN A 231 -13.24 15.61 -3.58
CA GLN A 231 -14.42 15.68 -4.44
C GLN A 231 -14.66 17.13 -4.90
N PHE A 232 -14.65 18.08 -3.97
CA PHE A 232 -14.85 19.50 -4.29
C PHE A 232 -13.79 20.05 -5.25
N LEU A 233 -12.51 19.73 -5.01
CA LEU A 233 -11.41 20.14 -5.89
C LEU A 233 -11.53 19.52 -7.29
N LEU A 234 -11.88 18.24 -7.38
CA LEU A 234 -12.04 17.55 -8.65
C LEU A 234 -13.29 18.01 -9.40
N LEU A 235 -14.37 18.36 -8.71
CA LEU A 235 -15.54 19.00 -9.34
C LEU A 235 -15.16 20.34 -9.98
N GLN A 236 -14.31 21.16 -9.34
CA GLN A 236 -13.81 22.39 -9.94
C GLN A 236 -12.95 22.12 -11.18
N LEU A 237 -12.15 21.06 -11.16
CA LEU A 237 -11.30 20.67 -12.30
C LEU A 237 -12.07 20.00 -13.44
N ALA A 238 -13.17 19.32 -13.13
CA ALA A 238 -14.05 18.63 -14.08
C ALA A 238 -15.19 19.52 -14.60
N GLU A 239 -15.07 20.85 -14.46
CA GLU A 239 -16.09 21.82 -14.90
C GLU A 239 -17.50 21.56 -14.33
N GLY A 240 -17.58 20.93 -13.14
CA GLY A 240 -18.83 20.61 -12.45
C GLY A 240 -19.47 19.27 -12.80
N ASP A 241 -18.83 18.41 -13.61
CA ASP A 241 -19.36 17.07 -13.92
C ASP A 241 -19.15 16.09 -12.76
N SER A 242 -20.21 15.91 -11.95
CA SER A 242 -20.22 14.99 -10.82
C SER A 242 -20.17 13.52 -11.22
N GLY A 243 -20.65 13.17 -12.42
CA GLY A 243 -20.64 11.80 -12.94
C GLY A 243 -19.22 11.32 -13.20
N VAL A 244 -18.42 12.15 -13.88
CA VAL A 244 -17.00 11.84 -14.13
C VAL A 244 -16.21 11.76 -12.82
N CYS A 245 -16.45 12.69 -11.89
CA CYS A 245 -15.77 12.70 -10.60
C CYS A 245 -16.10 11.45 -9.77
N GLY A 246 -17.37 11.03 -9.73
CA GLY A 246 -17.79 9.80 -9.04
C GLY A 246 -17.23 8.52 -9.66
N GLN A 247 -17.17 8.44 -11.00
CA GLN A 247 -16.54 7.31 -11.69
C GLN A 247 -15.04 7.23 -11.38
N LEU A 248 -14.34 8.37 -11.38
CA LEU A 248 -12.92 8.44 -11.03
C LEU A 248 -12.69 8.02 -9.57
N ALA A 249 -13.57 8.42 -8.64
CA ALA A 249 -13.53 7.98 -7.25
C ALA A 249 -13.63 6.45 -7.13
N GLY A 250 -14.55 5.84 -7.89
CA GLY A 250 -14.71 4.39 -7.94
C GLY A 250 -13.47 3.68 -8.48
N VAL A 251 -12.87 4.18 -9.56
CA VAL A 251 -11.63 3.63 -10.12
C VAL A 251 -10.47 3.78 -9.13
N ALA A 252 -10.34 4.93 -8.49
CA ALA A 252 -9.32 5.19 -7.47
C ALA A 252 -9.47 4.27 -6.25
N LEU A 253 -10.71 4.01 -5.82
CA LEU A 253 -11.01 3.08 -4.73
C LEU A 253 -10.57 1.66 -5.06
N ILE A 254 -10.92 1.17 -6.24
CA ILE A 254 -10.51 -0.17 -6.72
C ILE A 254 -8.98 -0.24 -6.82
N GLY A 255 -8.36 0.77 -7.43
CA GLY A 255 -6.90 0.86 -7.54
C GLY A 255 -6.20 0.88 -6.18
N GLY A 256 -6.72 1.65 -5.22
CA GLY A 256 -6.24 1.67 -3.84
C GLY A 256 -6.37 0.31 -3.15
N GLY A 257 -7.46 -0.42 -3.41
CA GLY A 257 -7.65 -1.80 -2.92
C GLY A 257 -6.58 -2.76 -3.45
N PHE A 258 -6.31 -2.74 -4.75
CA PHE A 258 -5.21 -3.53 -5.33
C PHE A 258 -3.85 -3.15 -4.78
N PHE A 259 -3.61 -1.84 -4.59
CA PHE A 259 -2.36 -1.36 -4.02
C PHE A 259 -2.15 -1.87 -2.58
N GLU A 260 -3.20 -1.87 -1.77
CA GLU A 260 -3.15 -2.39 -0.39
C GLU A 260 -2.89 -3.91 -0.36
N ILE A 261 -3.49 -4.68 -1.27
CA ILE A 261 -3.19 -6.11 -1.42
C ILE A 261 -1.72 -6.29 -1.85
N GLY A 262 -1.22 -5.43 -2.75
CA GLY A 262 0.18 -5.39 -3.16
C GLY A 262 1.13 -5.15 -1.99
N ARG A 263 0.82 -4.19 -1.10
CA ARG A 263 1.58 -3.95 0.14
C ARG A 263 1.59 -5.13 1.09
N ILE A 264 0.47 -5.83 1.22
CA ILE A 264 0.38 -7.05 2.04
C ILE A 264 1.27 -8.15 1.42
N ALA A 265 1.24 -8.30 0.09
CA ALA A 265 2.03 -9.30 -0.63
C ALA A 265 3.53 -8.99 -0.63
N SER A 266 3.93 -7.72 -0.66
CA SER A 266 5.34 -7.30 -0.62
C SER A 266 5.98 -7.48 0.76
N GLY A 267 5.18 -7.78 1.80
CA GLY A 267 5.68 -7.89 3.16
C GLY A 267 5.99 -6.54 3.81
N GLU A 268 5.44 -5.44 3.30
CA GLU A 268 5.51 -4.11 3.94
C GLU A 268 4.68 -4.04 5.23
N LYS A 269 4.06 -5.15 5.64
CA LYS A 269 3.37 -5.27 6.91
C LYS A 269 4.38 -5.03 8.05
N ARG A 270 4.17 -3.93 8.78
CA ARG A 270 4.86 -3.68 10.05
C ARG A 270 4.66 -4.88 10.99
N MET A 271 5.73 -5.28 11.64
CA MET A 271 5.75 -6.41 12.56
C MET A 271 5.02 -6.03 13.85
N THR A 272 4.26 -6.95 14.43
CA THR A 272 3.70 -6.73 15.79
C THR A 272 4.80 -6.86 16.85
N ARG A 273 4.54 -6.37 18.06
CA ARG A 273 5.43 -6.60 19.22
C ARG A 273 5.72 -8.10 19.42
N ASP A 274 4.67 -8.91 19.45
CA ASP A 274 4.82 -10.36 19.66
C ASP A 274 5.62 -11.04 18.51
N GLU A 275 5.43 -10.58 17.27
CA GLU A 275 6.21 -11.07 16.12
C GLU A 275 7.69 -10.64 16.23
N LEU A 276 7.97 -9.43 16.73
CA LEU A 276 9.33 -8.95 17.00
C LEU A 276 10.01 -9.75 18.11
N ASP A 277 9.36 -9.89 19.25
CA ASP A 277 9.91 -10.59 20.41
C ASP A 277 10.21 -12.05 20.05
N ARG A 278 9.31 -12.70 19.30
CA ARG A 278 9.53 -14.05 18.75
C ARG A 278 10.72 -14.08 17.78
N ALA A 279 10.85 -13.09 16.88
CA ALA A 279 11.96 -13.04 15.94
C ALA A 279 13.31 -12.86 16.65
N VAL A 280 13.35 -12.06 17.71
CA VAL A 280 14.55 -11.84 18.56
C VAL A 280 14.92 -13.13 19.30
N GLU A 281 13.96 -13.79 19.94
CA GLU A 281 14.19 -15.07 20.63
C GLU A 281 14.71 -16.14 19.65
N LEU A 282 14.04 -16.28 18.51
CA LEU A 282 14.40 -17.27 17.50
C LEU A 282 15.79 -17.00 16.90
N LYS A 283 16.15 -15.73 16.70
CA LYS A 283 17.50 -15.33 16.26
C LYS A 283 18.55 -15.74 17.29
N LYS A 284 18.32 -15.44 18.57
CA LYS A 284 19.23 -15.82 19.67
C LYS A 284 19.46 -17.34 19.72
N GLU A 285 18.40 -18.13 19.57
CA GLU A 285 18.50 -19.60 19.58
C GLU A 285 19.18 -20.15 18.33
N PHE A 286 19.00 -19.49 17.18
CA PHE A 286 19.70 -19.82 15.96
C PHE A 286 21.19 -19.50 16.05
N ASP A 287 21.55 -18.37 16.65
CA ASP A 287 22.95 -17.99 16.90
C ASP A 287 23.63 -18.98 17.87
N GLU A 288 22.92 -19.42 18.92
CA GLU A 288 23.41 -20.48 19.80
C GLU A 288 23.61 -21.81 19.05
N PHE A 289 22.65 -22.23 18.24
CA PHE A 289 22.78 -23.41 17.38
C PHE A 289 23.98 -23.28 16.43
N ALA A 290 24.11 -22.14 15.76
CA ALA A 290 25.14 -21.89 14.77
C ALA A 290 26.54 -21.97 15.39
N SER A 291 26.74 -21.35 16.56
CA SER A 291 28.01 -21.38 17.28
C SER A 291 28.48 -22.79 17.66
N LYS A 292 27.53 -23.71 17.89
CA LYS A 292 27.82 -25.09 18.32
C LYS A 292 27.90 -26.08 17.16
N ARG A 293 27.16 -25.83 16.07
CA ARG A 293 26.86 -26.85 15.05
C ARG A 293 27.26 -26.48 13.64
N LEU A 294 27.43 -25.19 13.32
CA LEU A 294 27.89 -24.78 12.00
C LEU A 294 29.40 -24.58 12.01
N ILE A 295 30.07 -25.18 11.03
CA ILE A 295 31.50 -25.03 10.77
C ILE A 295 31.65 -24.34 9.42
N LEU A 296 32.56 -23.37 9.35
CA LEU A 296 32.91 -22.71 8.10
C LEU A 296 33.74 -23.66 7.21
N GLY A 297 33.39 -23.72 5.92
CA GLY A 297 33.95 -24.68 4.96
C GLY A 297 33.02 -25.85 4.65
N GLY A 298 33.43 -26.73 3.73
CA GLY A 298 32.64 -27.90 3.32
C GLY A 298 31.33 -27.52 2.61
N ASN A 299 30.41 -28.50 2.50
CA ASN A 299 29.11 -28.32 1.82
C ASN A 299 27.98 -28.93 2.67
N CYS A 300 26.84 -28.25 2.76
CA CYS A 300 25.64 -28.80 3.38
C CYS A 300 24.38 -28.45 2.58
N HIS A 301 23.42 -29.36 2.56
CA HIS A 301 22.11 -29.05 1.99
C HIS A 301 21.26 -28.30 3.03
N ARG A 302 20.44 -27.34 2.58
CA ARG A 302 19.59 -26.52 3.47
C ARG A 302 18.70 -27.35 4.40
N SER A 303 18.18 -28.47 3.91
CA SER A 303 17.32 -29.36 4.72
C SER A 303 18.09 -30.09 5.81
N ASP A 304 19.41 -30.28 5.67
CA ASP A 304 20.24 -30.85 6.73
C ASP A 304 20.39 -29.85 7.88
N VAL A 305 20.55 -28.56 7.56
CA VAL A 305 20.63 -27.48 8.57
C VAL A 305 19.30 -27.38 9.32
N VAL A 306 18.17 -27.40 8.59
CA VAL A 306 16.83 -27.41 9.19
C VAL A 306 16.64 -28.60 10.13
N LYS A 307 17.01 -29.82 9.69
CA LYS A 307 16.91 -31.02 10.53
C LYS A 307 17.81 -30.93 11.77
N ALA A 308 19.05 -30.46 11.61
CA ALA A 308 19.98 -30.29 12.71
C ALA A 308 19.48 -29.24 13.72
N PHE A 309 18.93 -28.11 13.24
CA PHE A 309 18.33 -27.09 14.11
C PHE A 309 17.14 -27.62 14.89
N ARG A 310 16.21 -28.35 14.24
CA ARG A 310 15.05 -28.96 14.91
C ARG A 310 15.43 -30.07 15.89
N ARG A 311 16.56 -30.76 15.67
CA ARG A 311 17.11 -31.72 16.63
C ARG A 311 17.71 -31.01 17.84
N PHE A 312 18.45 -29.92 17.59
CA PHE A 312 19.10 -29.12 18.63
C PHE A 312 18.11 -28.39 19.54
N ASN A 313 16.98 -27.92 18.98
CA ASN A 313 15.90 -27.25 19.72
C ASN A 313 14.63 -28.12 19.73
N PRO A 314 14.41 -28.97 20.76
CA PRO A 314 13.29 -29.92 20.80
C PRO A 314 11.90 -29.28 20.65
N LYS A 315 11.73 -28.01 21.07
CA LYS A 315 10.46 -27.28 20.93
C LYS A 315 10.01 -27.07 19.48
N TYR A 316 10.94 -27.10 18.51
CA TYR A 316 10.64 -26.98 17.08
C TYR A 316 10.66 -28.32 16.34
N ARG A 317 10.64 -29.46 17.04
CA ARG A 317 10.67 -30.78 16.40
C ARG A 317 9.50 -31.01 15.46
N GLN A 318 8.31 -30.50 15.82
CA GLN A 318 7.11 -30.53 14.99
C GLN A 318 6.95 -29.17 14.29
N ALA A 319 6.91 -29.17 12.95
CA ALA A 319 6.76 -27.94 12.17
C ALA A 319 5.43 -27.23 12.41
N GLU A 320 4.38 -28.02 12.69
CA GLU A 320 3.00 -27.57 12.87
C GLU A 320 2.59 -27.49 14.34
N SER A 321 3.55 -27.37 15.27
CA SER A 321 3.23 -27.17 16.69
C SER A 321 2.36 -25.91 16.86
N GLU A 322 1.24 -26.03 17.56
CA GLU A 322 0.36 -24.89 17.85
C GLU A 322 1.04 -23.82 18.71
N GLN A 323 1.92 -24.26 19.62
CA GLN A 323 2.60 -23.36 20.56
C GLN A 323 3.80 -22.66 19.92
N TYR A 324 4.54 -23.35 19.06
CA TYR A 324 5.76 -22.84 18.42
C TYR A 324 5.80 -23.17 16.93
N PRO A 325 4.90 -22.59 16.12
CA PRO A 325 4.92 -22.82 14.69
C PRO A 325 6.22 -22.26 14.11
N LEU A 326 6.98 -23.07 13.39
CA LEU A 326 8.21 -22.64 12.74
C LEU A 326 8.36 -23.37 11.42
N THR A 327 8.35 -22.61 10.33
CA THR A 327 8.47 -23.13 8.96
C THR A 327 9.93 -23.31 8.58
N ASP A 328 10.21 -24.26 7.69
CA ASP A 328 11.57 -24.49 7.18
C ASP A 328 12.13 -23.22 6.50
N LEU A 329 11.27 -22.44 5.85
CA LEU A 329 11.64 -21.18 5.20
C LEU A 329 12.13 -20.13 6.20
N GLU A 330 11.59 -20.08 7.43
CA GLU A 330 12.05 -19.16 8.46
C GLU A 330 13.47 -19.54 8.93
N ILE A 331 13.74 -20.83 9.13
CA ILE A 331 15.07 -21.32 9.49
C ILE A 331 16.07 -21.04 8.36
N GLU A 332 15.67 -21.23 7.10
CA GLU A 332 16.50 -20.89 5.94
C GLU A 332 16.82 -19.39 5.86
N LYS A 333 15.87 -18.52 6.24
CA LYS A 333 16.11 -17.07 6.31
C LYS A 333 17.12 -16.72 7.40
N LEU A 334 17.04 -17.37 8.57
CA LEU A 334 18.02 -17.19 9.64
C LEU A 334 19.41 -17.64 9.22
N LEU A 335 19.53 -18.81 8.57
CA LEU A 335 20.80 -19.28 8.00
C LEU A 335 21.38 -18.27 7.00
N ARG A 336 20.55 -17.70 6.13
CA ARG A 336 20.99 -16.68 5.18
C ARG A 336 21.47 -15.40 5.88
N ALA A 337 20.73 -14.93 6.88
CA ALA A 337 21.10 -13.75 7.67
C ALA A 337 22.42 -13.99 8.42
N TRP A 338 22.56 -15.14 9.07
CA TRP A 338 23.79 -15.57 9.73
C TRP A 338 24.98 -15.64 8.76
N ASN A 339 24.81 -16.24 7.57
CA ASN A 339 25.88 -16.32 6.56
C ASN A 339 26.32 -14.94 6.07
N GLN A 340 25.39 -13.99 5.92
CA GLN A 340 25.73 -12.62 5.54
C GLN A 340 26.55 -11.92 6.63
N ARG A 341 26.26 -12.20 7.92
CA ARG A 341 26.89 -11.56 9.07
C ARG A 341 28.24 -12.20 9.44
N GLU A 342 28.27 -13.52 9.66
CA GLU A 342 29.45 -14.22 10.19
C GLU A 342 30.43 -14.70 9.12
N ASN A 343 29.95 -14.91 7.89
CA ASN A 343 30.75 -15.47 6.80
C ASN A 343 30.91 -14.48 5.63
N ASP A 344 30.65 -13.19 5.85
CA ASP A 344 30.69 -12.12 4.84
C ASP A 344 29.87 -12.44 3.56
N GLY A 345 28.87 -13.31 3.67
CA GLY A 345 28.11 -13.80 2.52
C GLY A 345 28.90 -14.68 1.55
N LYS A 346 30.04 -15.25 1.95
CA LYS A 346 30.90 -16.10 1.10
C LYS A 346 30.24 -17.43 0.73
N ALA A 347 29.27 -17.91 1.52
CA ALA A 347 28.57 -19.13 1.15
C ALA A 347 27.43 -18.86 0.17
N ASP A 348 27.62 -19.30 -1.07
CA ASP A 348 26.59 -19.25 -2.10
C ASP A 348 25.67 -20.47 -2.02
N MET A 349 24.36 -20.22 -2.21
CA MET A 349 23.34 -21.26 -2.29
C MET A 349 23.07 -21.63 -3.75
N THR A 350 23.15 -22.93 -4.08
CA THR A 350 22.78 -23.44 -5.41
C THR A 350 21.28 -23.42 -5.63
N SER A 351 20.87 -23.53 -6.90
CA SER A 351 19.47 -23.78 -7.28
C SER A 351 18.90 -25.07 -6.69
N SER A 352 19.76 -26.05 -6.39
CA SER A 352 19.40 -27.30 -5.71
C SER A 352 19.34 -27.20 -4.18
N GLY A 353 19.68 -26.05 -3.60
CA GLY A 353 19.60 -25.81 -2.14
C GLY A 353 20.82 -26.23 -1.34
N PHE A 354 21.98 -26.43 -1.99
CA PHE A 354 23.25 -26.67 -1.32
C PHE A 354 23.97 -25.35 -1.04
N TYR A 355 24.52 -25.21 0.16
CA TYR A 355 25.43 -24.12 0.53
C TYR A 355 26.88 -24.60 0.40
N TYR A 356 27.71 -23.87 -0.34
CA TYR A 356 29.16 -24.08 -0.41
C TYR A 356 29.86 -23.22 0.63
N GLY A 357 30.73 -23.79 1.44
CA GLY A 357 31.44 -23.07 2.52
C GLY A 357 30.75 -23.10 3.89
N ILE A 358 29.71 -23.92 4.06
CA ILE A 358 29.09 -24.20 5.36
C ILE A 358 28.93 -25.72 5.48
N GLN A 359 29.28 -26.26 6.64
CA GLN A 359 29.11 -27.67 6.98
C GLN A 359 28.52 -27.82 8.39
N ILE A 360 27.75 -28.88 8.59
CA ILE A 360 27.21 -29.23 9.91
C ILE A 360 28.21 -30.14 10.62
N ASN A 361 28.54 -29.80 11.87
CA ASN A 361 29.32 -30.64 12.76
C ASN A 361 28.52 -31.89 13.15
N LYS A 362 28.89 -33.06 12.61
CA LYS A 362 28.22 -34.34 12.89
C LYS A 362 28.61 -34.96 14.25
N ASP A 363 29.76 -34.57 14.80
CA ASP A 363 30.28 -35.19 16.03
C ASP A 363 29.45 -34.79 17.26
N ALA A 364 28.81 -33.63 17.21
CA ALA A 364 27.85 -33.20 18.22
C ALA A 364 26.49 -33.94 18.15
N ASP A 365 26.28 -34.85 17.19
CA ASP A 365 25.06 -35.66 17.04
C ASP A 365 25.17 -37.05 17.72
N VAL A 366 26.30 -37.33 18.40
CA VAL A 366 26.64 -38.67 18.93
C VAL A 366 25.98 -39.00 20.28
N PHE A 367 25.37 -38.02 20.96
CA PHE A 367 24.62 -38.23 22.21
C PHE A 367 23.11 -38.14 21.97
N VAL A 368 22.54 -39.18 21.36
CA VAL A 368 21.09 -39.43 21.31
C VAL A 368 20.79 -40.85 21.73
#